data_AF-A0A174T5E1-F1
#
_entry.id   AF-A0A174T5E1-F1
#
_cell.length_a   1.000
_cell.length_b   1.000
_cell.length_c   1.000
_cell.angle_alpha   90.00
_cell.angle_beta   90.00
_cell.angle_gamma   90.00
#
_symmetry.space_group_name_H-M   'P 1'
#
loop_
_entity.id
_entity.type
_entity.pdbx_description
1 polymer ?
#
loop_
_entity_poly.entity_id
_entity_poly.type
_entity_poly.pdbx_seq_one_letter_code
_entity_poly.pdbx_strand_id
1 'polypeptide(L)'
;MSFTANTYYNYRDCIQKHIIPGIGGLRLLALNQGHLMKMYKEPVKQYSAIPKRARTIMNTSMRYALSKRLIMTNPCEGLELSKGVKKSKYHTIIVDETKTYTLEQVKLLLEASKETRIHMQMVFALLMGLSQP
;
A
#
# COMPACT_ATOMS: atom_id res chain seq x y z
N MET A 1 -6.25 -18.51 6.79
CA MET A 1 -5.85 -17.09 6.85
C MET A 1 -7.10 -16.27 7.13
N SER A 2 -7.18 -15.58 8.26
CA SER A 2 -8.25 -14.61 8.50
C SER A 2 -7.84 -13.26 7.91
N PHE A 3 -8.73 -12.64 7.14
CA PHE A 3 -8.55 -11.26 6.69
C PHE A 3 -8.93 -10.31 7.82
N THR A 4 -8.05 -9.36 8.14
CA THR A 4 -8.39 -8.26 9.06
C THR A 4 -9.27 -7.23 8.34
N ALA A 5 -10.15 -6.55 9.08
CA ALA A 5 -11.04 -5.52 8.53
C ALA A 5 -10.26 -4.43 7.78
N ASN A 6 -9.11 -4.00 8.32
CA ASN A 6 -8.26 -3.00 7.68
C ASN A 6 -7.74 -3.49 6.32
N THR A 7 -7.34 -4.76 6.20
CA THR A 7 -6.90 -5.34 4.92
C THR A 7 -8.02 -5.32 3.89
N TYR A 8 -9.24 -5.72 4.30
CA TYR A 8 -10.42 -5.67 3.45
C TYR A 8 -10.70 -4.25 2.94
N TYR A 9 -10.75 -3.27 3.84
CA TYR A 9 -10.99 -1.87 3.47
C TYR A 9 -9.91 -1.32 2.53
N ASN A 10 -8.64 -1.62 2.80
CA ASN A 10 -7.54 -1.22 1.93
C ASN A 10 -7.67 -1.80 0.50
N TYR A 11 -8.10 -3.06 0.37
CA TYR A 11 -8.30 -3.68 -0.94
C TYR A 11 -9.54 -3.14 -1.65
N ARG A 12 -10.66 -3.03 -0.94
CA ARG A 12 -11.90 -2.46 -1.47
C ARG A 12 -11.69 -1.04 -1.99
N ASP A 13 -11.06 -0.19 -1.20
CA ASP A 13 -10.79 1.19 -1.57
C ASP A 13 -9.85 1.27 -2.78
N CYS A 14 -8.83 0.41 -2.84
CA CYS A 14 -7.94 0.32 -3.99
C CYS A 14 -8.70 -0.08 -5.26
N ILE A 15 -9.62 -1.04 -5.16
CA ILE A 15 -10.46 -1.47 -6.27
C ILE A 15 -11.38 -0.33 -6.73
N GLN A 16 -12.13 0.27 -5.81
CA GLN A 16 -13.14 1.27 -6.13
C GLN A 16 -12.55 2.59 -6.65
N LYS A 17 -11.45 3.06 -6.05
CA LYS A 17 -10.87 4.36 -6.36
C LYS A 17 -9.87 4.33 -7.51
N HIS A 18 -9.23 3.18 -7.77
CA HIS A 18 -8.12 3.11 -8.73
C HIS A 18 -8.28 2.06 -9.82
N ILE A 19 -8.86 0.89 -9.53
CA ILE A 19 -8.97 -0.19 -10.52
C ILE A 19 -10.22 0.00 -11.40
N ILE A 20 -11.39 0.19 -10.78
CA ILE A 20 -12.65 0.37 -11.52
C ILE A 20 -12.61 1.59 -12.45
N PRO A 21 -12.13 2.78 -12.03
CA PRO A 21 -12.06 3.95 -12.91
C PRO A 21 -11.10 3.77 -14.10
N GLY A 22 -10.03 2.98 -13.93
CA GLY A 22 -9.02 2.79 -14.97
C GLY A 22 -9.37 1.69 -15.98
N ILE A 23 -9.91 0.56 -15.51
CA ILE A 23 -10.11 -0.64 -16.35
C ILE A 23 -11.47 -1.33 -16.14
N GLY A 24 -12.34 -0.81 -15.27
CA GLY A 24 -13.62 -1.46 -14.93
C GLY A 24 -14.62 -1.55 -16.07
N GLY A 25 -14.53 -0.64 -17.06
CA GLY A 25 -15.39 -0.67 -18.26
C GLY A 25 -14.87 -1.59 -19.38
N LEU A 26 -13.68 -2.18 -19.24
CA LEU A 26 -13.09 -3.03 -20.28
C LEU A 26 -13.59 -4.47 -20.16
N ARG A 27 -13.85 -5.10 -21.30
CA ARG A 27 -14.11 -6.53 -21.35
C ARG A 27 -12.84 -7.28 -20.93
N LEU A 28 -13.00 -8.34 -20.15
CA LEU A 28 -11.88 -9.13 -19.62
C LEU A 28 -10.93 -9.63 -20.73
N LEU A 29 -11.48 -10.05 -21.87
CA LEU A 29 -10.69 -10.52 -23.03
C LEU A 29 -9.92 -9.40 -23.74
N ALA A 30 -10.38 -8.16 -23.65
CA ALA A 30 -9.71 -6.99 -24.24
C ALA A 30 -8.63 -6.41 -23.31
N LEU A 31 -8.53 -6.91 -22.08
CA LEU A 31 -7.54 -6.42 -21.12
C LEU A 31 -6.14 -6.87 -21.53
N ASN A 32 -5.24 -5.89 -21.74
CA ASN A 32 -3.84 -6.14 -22.07
C ASN A 32 -2.88 -5.47 -21.06
N GLN A 33 -1.59 -5.77 -21.21
CA GLN A 33 -0.52 -5.21 -20.38
C GLN A 33 -0.40 -3.68 -20.45
N GLY A 34 -0.65 -3.08 -21.62
CA GLY A 34 -0.64 -1.62 -21.83
C GLY A 34 -1.70 -0.88 -21.01
N HIS A 35 -2.93 -1.42 -20.93
CA HIS A 35 -3.99 -0.87 -20.08
C HIS A 35 -3.60 -0.89 -18.60
N LEU A 36 -3.01 -2.00 -18.14
CA LEU A 36 -2.50 -2.14 -16.78
C LEU A 36 -1.36 -1.16 -16.50
N MET A 37 -0.40 -1.01 -17.43
CA MET A 37 0.68 -0.04 -17.28
C MET A 37 0.18 1.40 -17.20
N LYS A 38 -0.84 1.77 -17.98
CA LYS A 38 -1.44 3.11 -17.91
C LYS A 38 -2.10 3.34 -16.55
N MET A 39 -2.92 2.39 -16.10
CA MET A 39 -3.57 2.44 -14.79
C MET A 39 -2.56 2.52 -13.64
N TYR A 40 -1.42 1.84 -13.71
CA TYR A 40 -0.41 1.93 -12.66
C TYR A 40 0.36 3.26 -12.67
N LYS A 41 0.54 3.91 -13.83
CA LYS A 41 1.33 5.15 -13.93
C LYS A 41 0.63 6.37 -13.35
N GLU A 42 -0.69 6.46 -13.47
CA GLU A 42 -1.49 7.59 -12.96
C GLU A 42 -1.36 7.80 -11.44
N PRO A 43 -1.58 6.79 -10.57
CA PRO A 43 -1.50 6.95 -9.12
C PRO A 43 -0.07 7.04 -8.56
N VAL A 44 0.97 6.66 -9.32
CA VAL A 44 2.38 6.75 -8.89
C VAL A 44 2.76 8.19 -8.51
N LYS A 45 2.15 9.19 -9.17
CA LYS A 45 2.44 10.61 -8.92
C LYS A 45 2.04 11.06 -7.52
N GLN A 46 1.01 10.45 -6.92
CA GLN A 46 0.48 10.85 -5.62
C GLN A 46 0.88 9.89 -4.51
N TYR A 47 0.86 8.58 -4.77
CA TYR A 47 1.07 7.57 -3.72
C TYR A 47 1.87 6.37 -4.24
N SER A 48 3.07 6.17 -3.68
CA SER A 48 3.98 5.09 -4.07
C SER A 48 3.52 3.68 -3.65
N ALA A 49 2.64 3.58 -2.65
CA ALA A 49 2.14 2.31 -2.12
C ALA A 49 0.95 1.73 -2.90
N ILE A 50 0.15 2.58 -3.54
CA ILE A 50 -1.09 2.19 -4.24
C ILE A 50 -0.80 1.27 -5.45
N PRO A 51 0.18 1.57 -6.33
CA PRO A 51 0.50 0.70 -7.47
C PRO A 51 0.93 -0.72 -7.04
N LYS A 52 1.65 -0.84 -5.92
CA LYS A 52 2.04 -2.15 -5.35
C LYS A 52 0.81 -2.97 -4.96
N ARG A 53 -0.12 -2.34 -4.24
CA ARG A 53 -1.37 -3.00 -3.81
C ARG A 53 -2.25 -3.38 -5.00
N ALA A 54 -2.44 -2.44 -5.94
CA ALA A 54 -3.20 -2.67 -7.15
C ALA A 54 -2.63 -3.86 -7.97
N ARG A 55 -1.30 -3.95 -8.09
CA ARG A 55 -0.64 -5.09 -8.75
C ARG A 55 -0.94 -6.43 -8.06
N THR A 56 -0.85 -6.49 -6.73
CA THR A 56 -1.15 -7.72 -5.99
C THR A 56 -2.60 -8.15 -6.17
N ILE A 57 -3.53 -7.20 -6.08
CA ILE A 57 -4.97 -7.45 -6.28
C ILE A 57 -5.20 -7.97 -7.70
N MET A 58 -4.70 -7.24 -8.72
CA MET A 58 -4.88 -7.61 -10.12
C MET A 58 -4.26 -8.96 -10.47
N ASN A 59 -3.05 -9.25 -9.99
CA ASN A 59 -2.41 -10.54 -10.25
C ASN A 59 -3.23 -11.69 -9.62
N THR A 60 -3.76 -11.49 -8.42
CA THR A 60 -4.60 -12.50 -7.76
C THR A 60 -5.91 -12.70 -8.53
N SER A 61 -6.56 -11.62 -8.94
CA SER A 61 -7.81 -11.66 -9.73
C SER A 61 -7.61 -12.33 -11.10
N MET A 62 -6.51 -12.03 -11.81
CA MET A 62 -6.23 -12.64 -13.11
C MET A 62 -5.83 -14.11 -13.00
N ARG A 63 -5.10 -14.50 -11.94
CA ARG A 63 -4.85 -15.92 -11.65
C ARG A 63 -6.15 -16.68 -11.37
N TYR A 64 -7.10 -16.04 -10.69
CA TYR A 64 -8.43 -16.62 -10.47
C TYR A 64 -9.22 -16.73 -11.78
N ALA A 65 -9.17 -15.72 -12.66
CA ALA A 65 -9.80 -15.79 -13.97
C ALA A 65 -9.20 -16.91 -14.85
N LEU A 66 -7.88 -17.11 -14.80
CA LEU A 66 -7.17 -18.18 -15.49
C LEU A 66 -7.61 -19.56 -14.98
N SER A 67 -7.71 -19.74 -13.66
CA SER A 67 -8.14 -21.02 -13.07
C SER A 67 -9.58 -21.39 -13.43
N LYS A 68 -10.43 -20.37 -13.63
CA LYS A 68 -11.81 -20.52 -14.13
C LYS A 68 -11.92 -20.59 -15.65
N ARG A 69 -10.79 -20.60 -16.38
CA ARG A 69 -10.72 -20.64 -17.85
C ARG A 69 -11.47 -19.48 -18.54
N LEU A 70 -11.57 -18.33 -17.87
CA LEU A 70 -12.17 -17.11 -18.45
C LEU A 70 -11.18 -16.36 -19.37
N ILE A 71 -9.88 -16.60 -19.16
CA ILE A 71 -8.77 -16.07 -19.96
C ILE A 71 -7.77 -17.20 -20.23
N MET A 72 -7.02 -17.09 -21.33
CA MET A 72 -6.01 -18.08 -21.71
C MET A 72 -4.62 -17.80 -21.13
N THR A 73 -4.32 -16.52 -20.89
CA THR A 73 -3.01 -16.06 -20.40
C THR A 73 -3.22 -14.95 -19.37
N ASN A 74 -2.37 -14.88 -18.35
CA ASN A 74 -2.43 -13.83 -17.34
C ASN A 74 -1.79 -12.53 -17.88
N PRO A 75 -2.55 -11.44 -18.12
CA PRO A 75 -2.00 -10.18 -18.61
C PRO A 75 -1.15 -9.46 -17.55
N CYS A 76 -1.17 -9.89 -16.29
CA CYS A 76 -0.34 -9.31 -15.22
C CYS A 76 1.05 -9.97 -15.11
N GLU A 77 1.29 -11.07 -15.81
CA GLU A 77 2.56 -11.78 -15.77
C GLU A 77 3.66 -10.99 -16.49
N GLY A 78 4.85 -10.91 -15.88
CA GLY A 78 5.98 -10.12 -16.43
C GLY A 78 5.88 -8.60 -16.29
N LEU A 79 4.80 -8.04 -15.73
CA LEU A 79 4.68 -6.59 -15.52
C LEU A 79 5.57 -6.12 -14.36
N GLU A 80 6.59 -5.32 -14.66
CA GLU A 80 7.33 -4.57 -13.64
C GLU A 80 6.67 -3.22 -13.35
N LEU A 81 6.61 -2.85 -12.06
CA LEU A 81 6.19 -1.51 -11.65
C LEU A 81 7.27 -0.50 -12.06
N SER A 82 6.85 0.71 -12.45
CA SER A 82 7.78 1.77 -12.89
C SER A 82 8.79 2.14 -11.80
N LYS A 83 9.98 2.59 -12.23
CA LYS A 83 11.17 2.88 -11.40
C LYS A 83 10.94 3.87 -10.23
N GLY A 84 9.83 4.63 -10.23
CA GLY A 84 9.49 5.56 -9.14
C GLY A 84 8.99 4.89 -7.85
N VAL A 85 8.68 3.59 -7.90
CA VAL A 85 8.29 2.85 -6.71
C VAL A 85 9.55 2.36 -5.98
N LYS A 86 9.87 2.98 -4.84
CA LYS A 86 11.00 2.54 -3.98
C LYS A 86 10.88 1.02 -3.74
N LYS A 87 11.83 0.25 -4.26
CA LYS A 87 12.00 -1.17 -3.92
C LYS A 87 12.60 -1.18 -2.51
N SER A 88 11.80 -1.41 -1.48
CA SER A 88 12.38 -1.64 -0.15
C SER A 88 13.01 -3.03 -0.18
N LYS A 89 14.28 -3.13 0.20
CA LYS A 89 14.92 -4.41 0.46
C LYS A 89 14.16 -5.10 1.60
N TYR A 90 13.97 -6.40 1.48
CA TYR A 90 13.29 -7.19 2.49
C TYR A 90 14.05 -7.05 3.83
N HIS A 91 13.32 -6.75 4.91
CA HIS A 91 13.87 -6.66 6.27
C HIS A 91 14.93 -5.58 6.53
N THR A 92 15.06 -4.56 5.67
CA THR A 92 15.96 -3.43 5.92
C THR A 92 15.18 -2.22 6.43
N ILE A 93 15.48 -1.80 7.66
CA ILE A 93 14.98 -0.53 8.20
C ILE A 93 15.86 0.57 7.64
N ILE A 94 15.31 1.39 6.75
CA ILE A 94 15.96 2.61 6.27
C ILE A 94 15.32 3.75 7.06
N VAL A 95 16.05 4.28 8.04
CA VAL A 95 15.59 5.41 8.84
C VAL A 95 15.69 6.67 7.98
N ASP A 96 14.57 7.34 7.78
CA ASP A 96 14.52 8.65 7.17
C ASP A 96 14.67 9.68 8.28
N GLU A 97 15.89 10.18 8.47
CA GLU A 97 16.20 11.15 9.53
C GLU A 97 15.33 12.42 9.43
N THR A 98 14.89 12.79 8.22
CA THR A 98 14.01 13.95 8.02
C THR A 98 12.60 13.77 8.58
N LYS A 99 12.18 12.51 8.80
CA LYS A 99 10.84 12.15 9.30
C LYS A 99 10.87 11.56 10.70
N THR A 100 12.05 11.51 11.31
CA THR A 100 12.25 10.92 12.63
C THR A 100 12.46 12.05 13.62
N TYR A 101 11.73 12.03 14.74
CA TYR A 101 11.89 13.06 15.77
C TYR A 101 13.27 12.99 16.43
N THR A 102 13.89 14.15 16.62
CA THR A 102 15.13 14.24 17.41
C THR A 102 14.84 14.10 18.91
N LEU A 103 15.87 13.76 19.69
CA LEU A 103 15.73 13.62 21.15
C LEU A 103 15.17 14.90 21.80
N GLU A 104 15.58 16.07 21.32
CA GLU A 104 15.10 17.36 21.82
C GLU A 104 13.61 17.58 21.52
N GLN A 105 13.17 17.25 20.30
CA GLN A 105 11.77 17.31 19.92
C GLN A 105 10.91 16.34 20.73
N VAL A 106 11.42 15.14 21.01
CA VAL A 106 10.73 14.16 21.87
C VAL A 106 10.59 14.67 23.31
N LYS A 107 11.63 15.30 23.87
CA LYS A 107 11.57 15.91 25.21
C LYS A 107 10.51 17.02 25.27
N LEU A 108 10.52 17.92 24.28
CA LEU A 108 9.53 18.99 24.19
C LEU A 108 8.09 18.44 24.07
N LEU A 109 7.91 17.41 23.26
CA LEU A 109 6.62 16.72 23.09
C LEU A 109 6.16 16.05 24.40
N LEU A 110 7.07 15.41 25.12
CA LEU A 110 6.78 14.79 26.41
C LEU A 110 6.36 15.82 27.45
N GLU A 111 7.06 16.96 27.54
CA GLU A 111 6.69 18.05 28.44
C GLU A 111 5.32 18.63 28.11
N ALA A 112 5.06 18.93 26.83
CA ALA A 112 3.76 19.43 26.40
C ALA A 112 2.63 18.42 26.63
N SER A 113 2.93 17.12 26.59
CA SER A 113 1.92 16.08 26.80
C SER A 113 1.53 15.85 28.27
N LYS A 114 2.30 16.34 29.26
CA LYS A 114 2.07 16.03 30.69
C LYS A 114 0.64 16.31 31.18
N GLU A 115 0.04 17.38 30.70
CA GLU A 115 -1.31 17.81 31.07
C GLU A 115 -2.41 17.15 30.22
N THR A 116 -2.05 16.21 29.35
CA THR A 116 -2.99 15.55 28.42
C THR A 116 -3.19 14.09 28.78
N ARG A 117 -4.35 13.55 28.42
CA ARG A 117 -4.71 12.13 28.66
C ARG A 117 -3.80 11.14 27.91
N ILE A 118 -3.03 11.60 26.93
CA ILE A 118 -2.17 10.76 26.11
C ILE A 118 -0.74 10.62 26.66
N HIS A 119 -0.38 11.37 27.72
CA HIS A 119 0.98 11.37 28.27
C HIS A 119 1.53 9.96 28.52
N MET A 120 0.77 9.13 29.23
CA MET A 120 1.19 7.77 29.58
C MET A 120 1.35 6.88 28.34
N GLN A 121 0.46 7.03 27.34
CA GLN A 121 0.55 6.29 26.09
C GLN A 121 1.83 6.65 25.34
N MET A 122 2.19 7.94 25.33
CA MET A 122 3.43 8.45 24.71
C MET A 122 4.68 7.91 25.41
N VAL A 123 4.71 7.94 26.75
CA VAL A 123 5.82 7.39 27.54
C VAL A 123 6.00 5.89 27.28
N PHE A 124 4.93 5.10 27.29
CA PHE A 124 5.00 3.67 27.01
C PHE A 124 5.43 3.38 25.57
N ALA A 125 4.93 4.12 24.59
CA ALA A 125 5.33 3.95 23.19
C ALA A 125 6.82 4.23 22.98
N LEU A 126 7.35 5.30 23.59
CA LEU A 126 8.76 5.69 23.49
C LEU A 126 9.70 4.71 24.20
N LEU A 127 9.35 4.27 25.41
CA LEU A 127 10.20 3.37 26.21
C LEU A 127 10.18 1.93 25.70
N MET A 128 9.01 1.43 25.30
CA MET A 128 8.82 0.01 24.99
C MET A 128 8.74 -0.27 23.48
N GLY A 129 8.80 0.76 22.63
CA GLY A 129 8.74 0.61 21.17
C GLY A 129 7.39 0.04 20.69
N LEU A 130 6.31 0.33 21.41
CA LEU A 130 4.99 -0.19 21.07
C LEU A 130 4.47 0.47 19.79
N SER A 131 3.92 -0.35 18.90
CA SER A 131 3.12 0.19 17.79
C SER A 131 1.86 0.83 18.33
N GLN A 132 1.49 1.98 17.77
CA GLN A 132 0.24 2.63 18.14
C GLN A 132 -0.94 1.72 17.77
N PRO A 133 -1.94 1.61 18.65
CA PRO A 133 -3.14 0.81 18.40
C PRO A 133 -3.98 1.35 17.23
#